data_AF-A0A7C3FRV1-F1
#
_entry.id   AF-A0A7C3FRV1-F1
#
_cell.length_a   1.000
_cell.length_b   1.000
_cell.length_c   1.000
_cell.angle_alpha   90.00
_cell.angle_beta   90.00
_cell.angle_gamma   90.00
#
_symmetry.space_group_name_H-M   'P 1'
#
loop_
_entity.id
_entity.type
_entity.pdbx_description
1 polymer ?
#
loop_
_entity_poly.entity_id
_entity_poly.type
_entity_poly.pdbx_seq_one_letter_code
_entity_poly.pdbx_strand_id
1 'polypeptide(L)'
;MKRKIMSILLISLTLLVLIAIPVQAAAVGRTFTLDADFDEGVLINVNHDAPNNDQLQLNDQVEALPFIAIACSGRGTIVRVNTETGEILGEYWSAPNGRGRNPSRTTVDLYGNVWAGNRGEANGGQGSVVKIGLVVGGTRCNADGTPNPVGDYVAPPYAYNTCVDRDGDGLIKTSSGLGDIRPWDNAGGADNAGGVSTADDEAILIYQRVNGDNIRHVSVDADNNVWVGGHFGSDHAFDLLNGNTGTILASFDVGYGGYGGLVDGNGVIWSADRSPAPMELLRYDTKGTISTADDTWSSVTSPNAYGLGIDTFGNIWHAQYSSNNIYKYDPSGNIFPGFPKTTGGSSDDRGVAVTPLDNHVWVANSAGNNVSRLANDGTFLKLISVGFQPTGVAVDANGKVWVTNLGSDNAMRIDPNAGADNLGAVDLTVDLGGGSSPYNYSDMTGVVAIQAAGIGTWTVVHDSTEAGVEWGTVSWTSEEPAGTAVSVEIRIADAIAGLPAATWIPVSNGVGFSGMCGRYVEIRTTLARDPGVVDTPVLYDLTIIPLNGGGGQGEIEVGGTIQPYNKLALLVPWIALGMLLVTCGTIIIRRHRTQC
;
A
#
# COMPACT_ATOMS: atom_id res chain seq x y z
N MET A 1 -29.17 100.03 19.45
CA MET A 1 -28.86 98.92 18.52
C MET A 1 -27.35 98.80 18.37
N LYS A 2 -26.73 97.81 19.01
CA LYS A 2 -25.29 97.48 18.88
C LYS A 2 -25.19 96.07 18.31
N ARG A 3 -24.54 95.91 17.14
CA ARG A 3 -24.18 94.60 16.56
C ARG A 3 -22.94 94.06 17.30
N LYS A 4 -23.00 92.82 17.78
CA LYS A 4 -21.83 92.06 18.24
C LYS A 4 -21.52 90.97 17.21
N ILE A 5 -20.25 90.92 16.82
CA ILE A 5 -19.63 89.91 15.96
C ILE A 5 -19.28 88.71 16.85
N MET A 6 -19.56 87.48 16.40
CA MET A 6 -19.18 86.26 17.08
C MET A 6 -18.36 85.39 16.11
N SER A 7 -17.12 85.12 16.48
CA SER A 7 -16.15 84.31 15.74
C SER A 7 -16.42 82.82 15.96
N ILE A 8 -16.37 82.00 14.91
CA ILE A 8 -16.48 80.53 14.96
C ILE A 8 -15.08 79.94 14.81
N LEU A 9 -14.67 79.11 15.78
CA LEU A 9 -13.43 78.35 15.82
C LEU A 9 -13.69 76.96 15.19
N LEU A 10 -12.98 76.61 14.12
CA LEU A 10 -13.05 75.28 13.48
C LEU A 10 -12.01 74.36 14.15
N ILE A 11 -12.46 73.25 14.74
CA ILE A 11 -11.59 72.17 15.25
C ILE A 11 -11.58 71.05 14.21
N SER A 12 -10.41 70.78 13.63
CA SER A 12 -10.17 69.68 12.70
C SER A 12 -9.98 68.37 13.47
N LEU A 13 -10.91 67.42 13.29
CA LEU A 13 -10.85 66.07 13.86
C LEU A 13 -10.17 65.13 12.85
N THR A 14 -8.91 64.77 13.06
CA THR A 14 -8.21 63.73 12.28
C THR A 14 -8.65 62.35 12.75
N LEU A 15 -9.34 61.61 11.89
CA LEU A 15 -9.76 60.23 12.09
C LEU A 15 -8.57 59.29 11.81
N LEU A 16 -8.03 58.65 12.86
CA LEU A 16 -6.98 57.64 12.73
C LEU A 16 -7.67 56.29 12.39
N VAL A 17 -7.59 55.87 11.13
CA VAL A 17 -8.05 54.54 10.72
C VAL A 17 -6.98 53.52 11.17
N LEU A 18 -7.25 52.78 12.24
CA LEU A 18 -6.50 51.57 12.55
C LEU A 18 -6.88 50.51 11.50
N ILE A 19 -6.00 50.31 10.52
CA ILE A 19 -6.04 49.12 9.68
C ILE A 19 -5.53 47.98 10.56
N ALA A 20 -6.45 47.13 11.04
CA ALA A 20 -6.07 45.85 11.61
C ALA A 20 -5.52 45.01 10.46
N ILE A 21 -4.18 44.95 10.35
CA ILE A 21 -3.51 43.99 9.48
C ILE A 21 -3.74 42.63 10.17
N PRO A 22 -4.43 41.67 9.54
CA PRO A 22 -4.47 40.32 10.07
C PRO A 22 -3.04 39.83 10.18
N VAL A 23 -2.61 39.46 11.39
CA VAL A 23 -1.37 38.72 11.57
C VAL A 23 -1.65 37.33 11.00
N GLN A 24 -1.18 37.09 9.78
CA GLN A 24 -1.12 35.76 9.18
C GLN A 24 -0.35 34.87 10.18
N ALA A 25 -0.92 33.73 10.59
CA ALA A 25 -0.16 32.80 11.41
C ALA A 25 0.99 32.30 10.52
N ALA A 26 2.22 32.28 11.01
CA ALA A 26 3.28 31.69 10.21
C ALA A 26 2.94 30.21 10.00
N ALA A 27 2.86 29.77 8.75
CA ALA A 27 2.71 28.36 8.42
C ALA A 27 3.71 27.54 9.24
N VAL A 28 3.23 26.55 9.97
CA VAL A 28 4.01 25.86 11.00
C VAL A 28 4.66 24.63 10.39
N GLY A 29 5.98 24.58 10.39
CA GLY A 29 6.72 23.35 10.12
C GLY A 29 6.46 22.29 11.19
N ARG A 30 6.66 21.02 10.87
CA ARG A 30 6.42 19.89 11.78
C ARG A 30 7.66 19.01 11.82
N THR A 31 8.05 18.60 13.01
CA THR A 31 9.04 17.55 13.25
C THR A 31 8.33 16.36 13.88
N PHE A 32 8.63 15.17 13.36
CA PHE A 32 8.17 13.87 13.86
C PHE A 32 9.37 13.15 14.45
N THR A 33 9.29 12.73 15.72
CA THR A 33 10.41 12.07 16.42
C THR A 33 9.93 11.00 17.38
N LEU A 34 8.79 11.20 18.03
CA LEU A 34 8.30 10.28 19.05
C LEU A 34 7.37 9.23 18.45
N ASP A 35 7.17 8.12 19.16
CA ASP A 35 6.14 7.13 18.83
C ASP A 35 4.78 7.79 18.53
N ALA A 36 4.39 8.73 19.40
CA ALA A 36 3.14 9.47 19.26
C ALA A 36 3.07 10.38 18.01
N ASP A 37 4.22 10.78 17.45
CA ASP A 37 4.27 11.51 16.18
C ASP A 37 4.10 10.53 15.00
N PHE A 38 4.71 9.35 15.08
CA PHE A 38 4.58 8.32 14.04
C PHE A 38 3.18 7.69 14.01
N ASP A 39 2.50 7.60 15.16
CA ASP A 39 1.09 7.22 15.30
C ASP A 39 0.12 8.14 14.53
N GLU A 40 0.53 9.36 14.15
CA GLU A 40 -0.28 10.27 13.33
C GLU A 40 -0.38 9.80 11.86
N GLY A 41 0.52 8.92 11.43
CA GLY A 41 0.56 8.37 10.09
C GLY A 41 0.06 6.93 9.99
N VAL A 42 0.05 6.43 8.76
CA VAL A 42 -0.31 5.04 8.44
C VAL A 42 0.96 4.25 8.21
N LEU A 43 1.09 3.16 8.94
CA LEU A 43 2.21 2.23 8.87
C LEU A 43 1.83 1.03 7.99
N ILE A 44 2.69 0.69 7.03
CA ILE A 44 2.62 -0.53 6.24
C ILE A 44 4.00 -1.17 6.31
N ASN A 45 4.10 -2.34 6.93
CA ASN A 45 5.36 -3.09 7.10
C ASN A 45 6.51 -2.30 7.76
N VAL A 46 6.16 -1.29 8.56
CA VAL A 46 7.05 -0.55 9.45
C VAL A 46 6.40 -0.43 10.81
N ASN A 47 7.21 -0.22 11.84
CA ASN A 47 6.75 0.06 13.20
C ASN A 47 7.65 1.13 13.83
N HIS A 48 7.27 1.56 15.03
CA HIS A 48 8.05 2.51 15.81
C HIS A 48 8.33 2.11 17.25
N ASP A 49 7.77 1.02 17.76
CA ASP A 49 7.73 0.68 19.19
C ASP A 49 8.54 -0.58 19.59
N ALA A 50 8.72 -1.53 18.67
CA ALA A 50 9.52 -2.75 18.90
C ALA A 50 10.32 -3.16 17.65
N PRO A 51 11.64 -3.39 17.75
CA PRO A 51 12.42 -3.58 18.99
C PRO A 51 12.90 -2.29 19.66
N ASN A 52 12.74 -1.13 19.02
CA ASN A 52 13.16 0.18 19.51
C ASN A 52 11.96 1.14 19.52
N ASN A 53 12.05 2.22 20.30
CA ASN A 53 11.01 3.26 20.44
C ASN A 53 11.52 4.58 19.87
N ASP A 54 10.63 5.48 19.47
CA ASP A 54 10.92 6.83 18.97
C ASP A 54 11.81 6.82 17.69
N GLN A 55 11.53 5.88 16.79
CA GLN A 55 12.16 5.75 15.46
C GLN A 55 11.27 4.91 14.54
N LEU A 56 11.41 5.00 13.22
CA LEU A 56 10.81 4.03 12.28
C LEU A 56 11.81 2.97 11.86
N GLN A 57 11.35 1.73 11.77
CA GLN A 57 12.09 0.55 11.28
C GLN A 57 11.16 -0.38 10.49
N LEU A 58 11.74 -1.28 9.69
CA LEU A 58 10.98 -2.37 9.07
C LEU A 58 10.50 -3.35 10.13
N ASN A 59 9.34 -3.97 9.90
CA ASN A 59 8.86 -5.04 10.75
C ASN A 59 9.70 -6.30 10.61
N ASP A 60 9.87 -7.01 11.73
CA ASP A 60 10.47 -8.35 11.75
C ASP A 60 9.62 -9.37 10.98
N GLN A 61 8.31 -9.16 10.93
CA GLN A 61 7.34 -9.96 10.20
C GLN A 61 6.55 -9.08 9.25
N VAL A 62 6.28 -9.58 8.05
CA VAL A 62 5.59 -8.79 7.02
C VAL A 62 4.17 -8.46 7.48
N GLU A 63 3.86 -7.16 7.49
CA GLU A 63 2.54 -6.65 7.88
C GLU A 63 1.93 -5.82 6.75
N ALA A 64 0.85 -6.35 6.15
CA ALA A 64 0.04 -5.67 5.16
C ALA A 64 -1.13 -4.94 5.82
N LEU A 65 -1.88 -4.15 5.05
CA LEU A 65 -3.15 -3.58 5.54
C LEU A 65 -4.18 -4.68 5.85
N PRO A 66 -5.12 -4.46 6.80
CA PRO A 66 -6.05 -5.49 7.27
C PRO A 66 -7.23 -5.71 6.30
N PHE A 67 -6.93 -5.96 5.03
CA PHE A 67 -7.93 -6.16 3.99
C PHE A 67 -7.58 -7.35 3.09
N ILE A 68 -8.63 -8.02 2.62
CA ILE A 68 -8.54 -9.03 1.55
C ILE A 68 -9.46 -8.62 0.41
N ALA A 69 -8.97 -8.73 -0.83
CA ALA A 69 -9.73 -8.43 -2.03
C ALA A 69 -10.09 -9.70 -2.80
N ILE A 70 -11.40 -9.98 -2.89
CA ILE A 70 -11.95 -11.23 -3.39
C ILE A 70 -12.65 -11.00 -4.72
N ALA A 71 -12.20 -11.69 -5.77
CA ALA A 71 -12.87 -11.65 -7.07
C ALA A 71 -14.16 -12.48 -7.02
N CYS A 72 -15.30 -11.83 -7.13
CA CYS A 72 -16.61 -12.46 -7.29
C CYS A 72 -16.87 -12.72 -8.78
N SER A 73 -16.21 -13.76 -9.30
CA SER A 73 -16.19 -14.09 -10.72
C SER A 73 -17.57 -14.25 -11.35
N GLY A 74 -18.53 -14.81 -10.61
CA GLY A 74 -19.90 -15.00 -11.09
C GLY A 74 -20.67 -13.69 -11.25
N ARG A 75 -20.39 -12.70 -10.39
CA ARG A 75 -21.02 -11.36 -10.44
C ARG A 75 -20.26 -10.37 -11.32
N GLY A 76 -18.98 -10.60 -11.58
CA GLY A 76 -18.16 -9.63 -12.32
C GLY A 76 -17.68 -8.47 -11.46
N THR A 77 -17.45 -8.72 -10.17
CA THR A 77 -17.14 -7.71 -9.16
C THR A 77 -15.95 -8.12 -8.29
N ILE A 78 -15.41 -7.17 -7.53
CA ILE A 78 -14.40 -7.37 -6.50
C ILE A 78 -14.99 -6.93 -5.17
N VAL A 79 -14.92 -7.79 -4.16
CA VAL A 79 -15.37 -7.51 -2.79
C VAL A 79 -14.13 -7.27 -1.91
N ARG A 80 -14.10 -6.17 -1.17
CA ARG A 80 -13.09 -5.92 -0.14
C ARG A 80 -13.65 -6.25 1.24
N VAL A 81 -12.90 -7.03 2.01
CA VAL A 81 -13.28 -7.46 3.36
C VAL A 81 -12.21 -7.02 4.35
N ASN A 82 -12.62 -6.46 5.49
CA ASN A 82 -11.72 -6.25 6.63
C ASN A 82 -11.33 -7.61 7.22
N THR A 83 -10.04 -7.90 7.26
CA THR A 83 -9.53 -9.21 7.65
C THR A 83 -9.62 -9.49 9.14
N GLU A 84 -9.92 -8.51 9.99
CA GLU A 84 -10.07 -8.67 11.42
C GLU A 84 -11.52 -8.96 11.79
N THR A 85 -12.44 -8.14 11.26
CA THR A 85 -13.86 -8.15 11.61
C THR A 85 -14.72 -9.01 10.69
N GLY A 86 -14.27 -9.25 9.46
CA GLY A 86 -15.07 -9.87 8.40
C GLY A 86 -16.08 -8.92 7.74
N GLU A 87 -16.03 -7.63 8.08
CA GLU A 87 -16.90 -6.62 7.47
C GLU A 87 -16.57 -6.45 5.98
N ILE A 88 -17.60 -6.50 5.14
CA ILE A 88 -17.46 -6.14 3.73
C ILE A 88 -17.47 -4.61 3.66
N LEU A 89 -16.39 -4.03 3.14
CA LEU A 89 -16.22 -2.57 3.06
C LEU A 89 -16.81 -2.00 1.78
N GLY A 90 -16.82 -2.79 0.70
CA GLY A 90 -17.40 -2.39 -0.58
C GLY A 90 -17.31 -3.50 -1.63
N GLU A 91 -18.13 -3.35 -2.66
CA GLU A 91 -18.15 -4.20 -3.83
C GLU A 91 -18.09 -3.35 -5.10
N TYR A 92 -17.18 -3.67 -6.01
CA TYR A 92 -16.83 -2.82 -7.15
C TYR A 92 -16.93 -3.57 -8.47
N TRP A 93 -17.42 -2.92 -9.52
CA TRP A 93 -17.41 -3.50 -10.86
C TRP A 93 -15.99 -3.74 -11.36
N SER A 94 -15.76 -4.89 -12.01
CA SER A 94 -14.45 -5.22 -12.55
C SER A 94 -14.16 -4.64 -13.94
N ALA A 95 -15.19 -4.15 -14.63
CA ALA A 95 -15.10 -3.56 -15.96
C ALA A 95 -16.35 -2.71 -16.28
N PRO A 96 -16.27 -1.76 -17.25
CA PRO A 96 -17.43 -0.98 -17.70
C PRO A 96 -18.54 -1.87 -18.23
N ASN A 97 -19.77 -1.36 -18.23
CA ASN A 97 -20.88 -2.02 -18.90
C ASN A 97 -20.57 -2.26 -20.39
N GLY A 98 -20.97 -3.42 -20.92
CA GLY A 98 -20.66 -3.83 -22.30
C GLY A 98 -19.25 -4.40 -22.53
N ARG A 99 -18.38 -4.43 -21.50
CA ARG A 99 -17.09 -5.13 -21.54
C ARG A 99 -17.16 -6.48 -20.83
N GLY A 100 -16.27 -7.39 -21.22
CA GLY A 100 -16.17 -8.72 -20.62
C GLY A 100 -15.72 -8.63 -19.16
N ARG A 101 -16.55 -9.14 -18.26
CA ARG A 101 -16.22 -9.29 -16.83
C ARG A 101 -15.73 -10.72 -16.57
N ASN A 102 -15.93 -11.24 -15.36
CA ASN A 102 -15.36 -12.49 -14.85
C ASN A 102 -13.93 -12.26 -14.30
N PRO A 103 -13.78 -11.39 -13.27
CA PRO A 103 -12.51 -11.19 -12.61
C PRO A 103 -12.11 -12.52 -11.97
N SER A 104 -10.85 -12.90 -12.09
CA SER A 104 -10.43 -14.21 -11.64
C SER A 104 -9.22 -14.19 -10.72
N ARG A 105 -8.24 -13.28 -10.86
CA ARG A 105 -7.09 -13.18 -9.94
C ARG A 105 -7.07 -11.77 -9.39
N THR A 106 -6.72 -11.66 -8.12
CA THR A 106 -6.51 -10.41 -7.42
C THR A 106 -5.12 -10.40 -6.83
N THR A 107 -4.47 -9.24 -6.89
CA THR A 107 -3.25 -8.93 -6.17
C THR A 107 -3.44 -7.57 -5.51
N VAL A 108 -2.98 -7.41 -4.28
CA VAL A 108 -2.97 -6.09 -3.62
C VAL A 108 -1.58 -5.49 -3.80
N ASP A 109 -1.53 -4.22 -4.22
CA ASP A 109 -0.30 -3.50 -4.46
C ASP A 109 0.31 -2.96 -3.15
N LEU A 110 1.53 -2.40 -3.23
CA LEU A 110 2.29 -1.95 -2.06
C LEU A 110 1.61 -0.80 -1.27
N TYR A 111 0.51 -0.26 -1.81
CA TYR A 111 -0.29 0.82 -1.21
C TYR A 111 -1.74 0.37 -0.94
N GLY A 112 -2.02 -0.94 -0.90
CA GLY A 112 -3.34 -1.46 -0.54
C GLY A 112 -4.41 -1.42 -1.63
N ASN A 113 -4.05 -1.01 -2.86
CA ASN A 113 -4.99 -1.02 -3.98
C ASN A 113 -5.08 -2.43 -4.55
N VAL A 114 -6.27 -2.86 -4.95
CA VAL A 114 -6.42 -4.17 -5.60
C VAL A 114 -6.34 -4.03 -7.11
N TRP A 115 -5.56 -4.89 -7.73
CA TRP A 115 -5.58 -5.16 -9.17
C TRP A 115 -6.30 -6.46 -9.46
N ALA A 116 -7.16 -6.47 -10.47
CA ALA A 116 -7.88 -7.67 -10.88
C ALA A 116 -7.93 -7.84 -12.40
N GLY A 117 -7.69 -9.07 -12.86
CA GLY A 117 -7.74 -9.45 -14.27
C GLY A 117 -9.08 -10.05 -14.68
N ASN A 118 -9.66 -9.55 -15.77
CA ASN A 118 -10.93 -10.02 -16.33
C ASN A 118 -10.68 -11.09 -17.40
N ARG A 119 -11.03 -12.34 -17.10
CA ARG A 119 -10.83 -13.45 -18.04
C ARG A 119 -11.91 -13.56 -19.11
N GLY A 120 -13.07 -12.94 -18.91
CA GLY A 120 -14.16 -12.94 -19.90
C GLY A 120 -14.02 -11.83 -20.94
N GLU A 121 -12.96 -11.03 -20.88
CA GLU A 121 -12.67 -10.01 -21.87
C GLU A 121 -11.76 -10.57 -22.98
N ALA A 122 -12.21 -10.40 -24.22
CA ALA A 122 -11.52 -10.86 -25.43
C ALA A 122 -11.88 -10.03 -26.68
N ASN A 123 -12.72 -9.00 -26.56
CA ASN A 123 -13.18 -8.25 -27.72
C ASN A 123 -12.01 -7.45 -28.32
N GLY A 124 -11.70 -7.73 -29.60
CA GLY A 124 -10.52 -7.20 -30.28
C GLY A 124 -9.24 -7.99 -30.03
N GLY A 125 -9.32 -9.20 -29.47
CA GLY A 125 -8.13 -10.00 -29.11
C GLY A 125 -7.37 -9.41 -27.92
N GLN A 126 -8.08 -8.68 -27.05
CA GLN A 126 -7.52 -7.95 -25.94
C GLN A 126 -8.33 -8.25 -24.67
N GLY A 127 -7.63 -8.43 -23.57
CA GLY A 127 -8.16 -8.61 -22.22
C GLY A 127 -8.33 -7.28 -21.50
N SER A 128 -8.53 -7.34 -20.18
CA SER A 128 -8.50 -6.14 -19.34
C SER A 128 -8.14 -6.40 -17.89
N VAL A 129 -7.65 -5.35 -17.24
CA VAL A 129 -7.46 -5.28 -15.78
C VAL A 129 -8.11 -4.03 -15.21
N VAL A 130 -8.41 -4.07 -13.91
CA VAL A 130 -8.91 -2.93 -13.14
C VAL A 130 -8.03 -2.71 -11.90
N LYS A 131 -7.84 -1.45 -11.50
CA LYS A 131 -7.28 -1.04 -10.20
C LYS A 131 -8.36 -0.37 -9.37
N ILE A 132 -8.52 -0.81 -8.12
CA ILE A 132 -9.47 -0.21 -7.16
C ILE A 132 -8.72 0.29 -5.92
N GLY A 133 -8.88 1.58 -5.66
CA GLY A 133 -8.32 2.32 -4.53
C GLY A 133 -8.92 1.94 -3.18
N LEU A 134 -8.39 2.52 -2.12
CA LEU A 134 -8.75 2.27 -0.74
C LEU A 134 -8.95 3.61 -0.01
N VAL A 135 -10.04 3.71 0.72
CA VAL A 135 -10.28 4.78 1.70
C VAL A 135 -10.54 4.14 3.07
N VAL A 136 -9.82 4.62 4.09
CA VAL A 136 -9.95 4.20 5.49
C VAL A 136 -10.25 5.42 6.33
N GLY A 137 -11.17 5.28 7.29
CA GLY A 137 -11.69 6.41 8.07
C GLY A 137 -12.69 7.25 7.27
N GLY A 138 -12.75 8.55 7.57
CA GLY A 138 -13.76 9.43 7.01
C GLY A 138 -15.16 9.24 7.60
N THR A 139 -16.08 10.10 7.18
CA THR A 139 -17.49 10.06 7.59
C THR A 139 -18.38 9.87 6.38
N ARG A 140 -19.17 8.79 6.34
CA ARG A 140 -20.18 8.59 5.29
C ARG A 140 -21.19 9.74 5.29
N CYS A 141 -21.54 10.25 4.10
CA CYS A 141 -22.33 11.45 3.94
C CYS A 141 -23.17 11.47 2.65
N ASN A 142 -24.12 12.39 2.60
CA ASN A 142 -24.84 12.74 1.38
C ASN A 142 -23.95 13.60 0.47
N ALA A 143 -24.42 13.85 -0.77
CA ALA A 143 -23.72 14.69 -1.74
C ALA A 143 -23.49 16.15 -1.29
N ASP A 144 -24.18 16.61 -0.25
CA ASP A 144 -23.97 17.94 0.36
C ASP A 144 -22.99 17.91 1.54
N GLY A 145 -22.34 16.78 1.79
CA GLY A 145 -21.40 16.55 2.90
C GLY A 145 -22.08 16.30 4.24
N THR A 146 -23.41 16.28 4.32
CA THR A 146 -24.09 16.02 5.60
C THR A 146 -23.93 14.54 6.01
N PRO A 147 -23.54 14.23 7.27
CA PRO A 147 -23.33 12.86 7.71
C PRO A 147 -24.56 11.97 7.50
N ASN A 148 -24.34 10.82 6.86
CA ASN A 148 -25.33 9.80 6.58
C ASN A 148 -24.63 8.43 6.50
N PRO A 149 -24.85 7.50 7.44
CA PRO A 149 -24.20 6.18 7.45
C PRO A 149 -24.45 5.32 6.20
N VAL A 150 -25.53 5.59 5.44
CA VAL A 150 -25.85 4.90 4.17
C VAL A 150 -25.67 5.82 2.97
N GLY A 151 -24.91 6.91 3.14
CA GLY A 151 -24.62 7.87 2.10
C GLY A 151 -23.60 7.35 1.09
N ASP A 152 -23.71 7.84 -0.14
CA ASP A 152 -22.89 7.39 -1.27
C ASP A 152 -21.45 7.93 -1.23
N TYR A 153 -21.19 8.90 -0.35
CA TYR A 153 -19.96 9.66 -0.27
C TYR A 153 -19.25 9.45 1.06
N VAL A 154 -17.93 9.64 1.08
CA VAL A 154 -17.10 9.67 2.29
C VAL A 154 -16.45 11.05 2.38
N ALA A 155 -16.73 11.78 3.46
CA ALA A 155 -16.11 13.06 3.76
C ALA A 155 -14.82 12.88 4.58
N PRO A 156 -13.82 13.76 4.44
CA PRO A 156 -12.63 13.77 5.28
C PRO A 156 -12.94 14.15 6.74
N PRO A 157 -12.01 13.93 7.70
CA PRO A 157 -10.64 13.44 7.52
C PRO A 157 -10.56 11.94 7.22
N TYR A 158 -9.70 11.59 6.26
CA TYR A 158 -9.36 10.20 5.96
C TYR A 158 -8.17 9.78 6.84
N ALA A 159 -8.20 8.56 7.36
CA ALA A 159 -7.02 7.97 7.98
C ALA A 159 -6.01 7.54 6.91
N TYR A 160 -6.51 6.98 5.80
CA TYR A 160 -5.71 6.61 4.62
C TYR A 160 -6.58 6.78 3.37
N ASN A 161 -6.03 7.30 2.27
CA ASN A 161 -6.80 7.42 1.03
C ASN A 161 -5.93 7.34 -0.23
N THR A 162 -6.32 6.45 -1.13
CA THR A 162 -5.82 6.37 -2.51
C THR A 162 -6.92 6.58 -3.56
N CYS A 163 -8.19 6.68 -3.15
CA CYS A 163 -9.32 7.02 -4.03
C CYS A 163 -9.21 8.46 -4.52
N VAL A 164 -9.61 8.72 -5.76
CA VAL A 164 -9.44 10.03 -6.41
C VAL A 164 -10.79 10.73 -6.53
N ASP A 165 -10.95 11.84 -5.81
CA ASP A 165 -12.04 12.80 -6.01
C ASP A 165 -11.93 13.35 -7.44
N ARG A 166 -12.77 12.81 -8.34
CA ARG A 166 -12.66 13.00 -9.79
C ARG A 166 -13.50 14.18 -10.25
N ASP A 167 -14.57 14.50 -9.53
CA ASP A 167 -15.44 15.64 -9.85
C ASP A 167 -15.10 16.91 -9.06
N GLY A 168 -14.21 16.81 -8.05
CA GLY A 168 -13.66 17.93 -7.29
C GLY A 168 -14.64 18.48 -6.25
N ASP A 169 -15.60 17.68 -5.80
CA ASP A 169 -16.60 18.09 -4.80
C ASP A 169 -16.07 18.06 -3.35
N GLY A 170 -14.86 17.53 -3.13
CA GLY A 170 -14.19 17.42 -1.84
C GLY A 170 -14.55 16.15 -1.06
N LEU A 171 -15.34 15.25 -1.64
CA LEU A 171 -15.78 13.99 -1.08
C LEU A 171 -15.26 12.82 -1.93
N ILE A 172 -15.35 11.60 -1.42
CA ILE A 172 -15.10 10.38 -2.22
C ILE A 172 -16.42 9.63 -2.40
N LYS A 173 -16.94 9.62 -3.62
CA LYS A 173 -18.11 8.82 -3.99
C LYS A 173 -17.72 7.37 -4.22
N THR A 174 -18.18 6.45 -3.37
CA THR A 174 -17.75 5.06 -3.47
C THR A 174 -18.75 4.06 -2.90
N SER A 175 -18.76 2.86 -3.46
CA SER A 175 -19.55 1.71 -3.02
C SER A 175 -19.36 1.40 -1.53
N SER A 176 -20.38 0.85 -0.88
CA SER A 176 -20.39 0.57 0.57
C SER A 176 -20.99 -0.79 0.92
N GLY A 177 -20.19 -1.69 1.49
CA GLY A 177 -20.69 -3.02 1.81
C GLY A 177 -21.06 -3.89 0.60
N LEU A 178 -21.82 -4.95 0.87
CA LEU A 178 -22.15 -5.97 -0.12
C LEU A 178 -23.39 -5.57 -0.93
N GLY A 179 -23.29 -5.62 -2.26
CA GLY A 179 -24.42 -5.36 -3.17
C GLY A 179 -24.74 -3.88 -3.42
N ASP A 180 -24.16 -2.95 -2.66
CA ASP A 180 -24.10 -1.54 -3.05
C ASP A 180 -22.94 -1.35 -4.03
N ILE A 181 -23.27 -1.21 -5.30
CA ILE A 181 -22.28 -1.09 -6.37
C ILE A 181 -22.62 0.13 -7.20
N ARG A 182 -21.70 1.10 -7.22
CA ARG A 182 -21.90 2.31 -8.02
C ARG A 182 -21.92 1.98 -9.52
N PRO A 183 -22.76 2.66 -10.32
CA PRO A 183 -22.83 2.41 -11.76
C PRO A 183 -21.50 2.64 -12.50
N TRP A 184 -21.32 1.91 -13.59
CA TRP A 184 -20.29 2.17 -14.58
C TRP A 184 -20.89 1.94 -15.97
N ASP A 185 -21.60 2.95 -16.45
CA ASP A 185 -22.57 2.81 -17.54
C ASP A 185 -21.92 2.65 -18.92
N ASN A 186 -20.67 3.11 -19.07
CA ASN A 186 -19.93 3.16 -20.33
C ASN A 186 -20.71 3.91 -21.42
N ALA A 187 -21.30 5.06 -21.08
CA ALA A 187 -22.09 5.87 -22.00
C ALA A 187 -21.33 6.13 -23.32
N GLY A 188 -21.95 5.75 -24.45
CA GLY A 188 -21.34 5.89 -25.77
C GLY A 188 -20.10 5.03 -26.02
N GLY A 189 -19.75 4.10 -25.12
CA GLY A 189 -18.55 3.30 -25.20
C GLY A 189 -17.27 4.03 -24.83
N ALA A 190 -17.37 5.10 -24.01
CA ALA A 190 -16.27 5.97 -23.64
C ALA A 190 -15.05 5.22 -23.04
N ASP A 191 -15.29 4.16 -22.28
CA ASP A 191 -14.24 3.39 -21.60
C ASP A 191 -13.91 2.07 -22.36
N ASN A 192 -14.36 1.88 -23.60
CA ASN A 192 -14.12 0.65 -24.38
C ASN A 192 -12.64 0.37 -24.66
N ALA A 193 -11.86 1.44 -24.80
CA ALA A 193 -10.42 1.38 -25.06
C ALA A 193 -9.59 1.39 -23.75
N GLY A 194 -10.25 1.37 -22.58
CA GLY A 194 -9.64 1.69 -21.29
C GLY A 194 -10.15 3.03 -20.77
N GLY A 195 -9.88 3.31 -19.50
CA GLY A 195 -10.33 4.51 -18.80
C GLY A 195 -11.50 4.28 -17.85
N VAL A 196 -11.70 5.25 -16.95
CA VAL A 196 -12.70 5.21 -15.87
C VAL A 196 -13.61 6.43 -15.92
N SER A 197 -13.72 7.06 -17.09
CA SER A 197 -14.39 8.35 -17.25
C SER A 197 -15.90 8.29 -16.97
N THR A 198 -16.49 7.10 -17.07
CA THR A 198 -17.91 6.84 -16.79
C THR A 198 -18.14 5.99 -15.54
N ALA A 199 -17.09 5.73 -14.76
CA ALA A 199 -17.23 5.06 -13.46
C ALA A 199 -17.75 6.07 -12.43
N ASP A 200 -18.94 5.83 -11.90
CA ASP A 200 -19.52 6.64 -10.82
C ASP A 200 -18.82 6.39 -9.47
N ASP A 201 -18.01 5.32 -9.38
CA ASP A 201 -17.16 5.03 -8.23
C ASP A 201 -15.78 5.68 -8.40
N GLU A 202 -15.39 6.50 -7.44
CA GLU A 202 -14.10 7.18 -7.37
C GLU A 202 -12.99 6.31 -6.77
N ALA A 203 -13.35 5.15 -6.20
CA ALA A 203 -12.37 4.12 -5.89
C ALA A 203 -11.92 3.36 -7.15
N ILE A 204 -12.63 3.42 -8.29
CA ILE A 204 -12.17 2.79 -9.52
C ILE A 204 -11.15 3.71 -10.20
N LEU A 205 -9.87 3.35 -10.08
CA LEU A 205 -8.74 4.21 -10.47
C LEU A 205 -8.31 3.99 -11.92
N ILE A 206 -8.22 2.72 -12.33
CA ILE A 206 -7.71 2.33 -13.65
C ILE A 206 -8.58 1.23 -14.23
N TYR A 207 -8.87 1.33 -15.52
CA TYR A 207 -9.31 0.24 -16.37
C TYR A 207 -8.40 0.21 -17.58
N GLN A 208 -7.60 -0.84 -17.73
CA GLN A 208 -6.64 -0.94 -18.80
C GLN A 208 -6.97 -2.13 -19.70
N ARG A 209 -7.06 -1.87 -21.02
CA ARG A 209 -7.06 -2.93 -22.04
C ARG A 209 -5.63 -3.38 -22.27
N VAL A 210 -5.42 -4.70 -22.26
CA VAL A 210 -4.09 -5.33 -22.37
C VAL A 210 -3.99 -6.13 -23.66
N ASN A 211 -2.77 -6.46 -24.06
CA ASN A 211 -2.46 -7.10 -25.35
C ASN A 211 -2.89 -8.57 -25.39
N GLY A 212 -2.78 -9.30 -24.28
CA GLY A 212 -3.33 -10.65 -24.15
C GLY A 212 -4.82 -10.64 -23.78
N ASP A 213 -5.54 -11.72 -24.07
CA ASP A 213 -6.91 -11.99 -23.63
C ASP A 213 -6.98 -13.05 -22.52
N ASN A 214 -8.19 -13.31 -22.01
CA ASN A 214 -8.44 -14.25 -20.91
C ASN A 214 -7.44 -14.05 -19.75
N ILE A 215 -7.36 -12.82 -19.24
CA ILE A 215 -6.39 -12.45 -18.22
C ILE A 215 -6.58 -13.26 -16.94
N ARG A 216 -5.52 -13.96 -16.54
CA ARG A 216 -5.52 -14.81 -15.36
C ARG A 216 -4.26 -14.71 -14.53
N HIS A 217 -3.16 -14.16 -15.01
CA HIS A 217 -2.04 -13.75 -14.16
C HIS A 217 -2.17 -12.26 -13.85
N VAL A 218 -2.11 -11.90 -12.57
CA VAL A 218 -1.89 -10.52 -12.11
C VAL A 218 -0.99 -10.60 -10.88
N SER A 219 0.15 -9.93 -10.89
CA SER A 219 1.09 -9.87 -9.76
C SER A 219 1.81 -8.52 -9.73
N VAL A 220 2.33 -8.14 -8.57
CA VAL A 220 2.99 -6.85 -8.32
C VAL A 220 4.48 -7.09 -8.08
N ASP A 221 5.34 -6.26 -8.68
CA ASP A 221 6.77 -6.27 -8.43
C ASP A 221 7.22 -5.24 -7.39
N ALA A 222 8.52 -5.22 -7.10
CA ALA A 222 9.13 -4.34 -6.09
C ALA A 222 9.01 -2.85 -6.42
N ASP A 223 8.83 -2.49 -7.69
CA ASP A 223 8.62 -1.10 -8.14
C ASP A 223 7.14 -0.70 -8.11
N ASN A 224 6.29 -1.57 -7.52
CA ASN A 224 4.84 -1.46 -7.51
C ASN A 224 4.21 -1.53 -8.92
N ASN A 225 4.93 -2.01 -9.94
CA ASN A 225 4.38 -2.24 -11.27
C ASN A 225 3.67 -3.60 -11.32
N VAL A 226 2.81 -3.77 -12.34
CA VAL A 226 1.91 -4.92 -12.41
C VAL A 226 2.18 -5.76 -13.63
N TRP A 227 2.48 -7.03 -13.41
CA TRP A 227 2.59 -8.04 -14.44
C TRP A 227 1.25 -8.68 -14.69
N VAL A 228 0.80 -8.64 -15.94
CA VAL A 228 -0.51 -9.12 -16.37
C VAL A 228 -0.31 -10.13 -17.47
N GLY A 229 -0.89 -11.33 -17.33
CA GLY A 229 -0.75 -12.42 -18.31
C GLY A 229 -2.09 -13.01 -18.74
N GLY A 230 -2.21 -13.24 -20.05
CA GLY A 230 -3.31 -13.95 -20.68
C GLY A 230 -3.09 -15.47 -20.72
N HIS A 231 -4.18 -16.24 -20.67
CA HIS A 231 -4.09 -17.71 -20.80
C HIS A 231 -5.30 -18.32 -21.49
N PHE A 232 -5.26 -18.47 -22.81
CA PHE A 232 -6.19 -19.37 -23.48
C PHE A 232 -5.66 -19.81 -24.85
N GLY A 233 -5.67 -21.13 -25.10
CA GLY A 233 -5.19 -21.67 -26.37
C GLY A 233 -3.69 -21.44 -26.55
N SER A 234 -3.32 -20.55 -27.47
CA SER A 234 -1.93 -20.15 -27.73
C SER A 234 -1.58 -18.77 -27.18
N ASP A 235 -2.48 -18.14 -26.42
CA ASP A 235 -2.21 -16.85 -25.81
C ASP A 235 -1.41 -17.02 -24.52
N HIS A 236 -0.17 -16.49 -24.56
CA HIS A 236 0.77 -16.40 -23.46
C HIS A 236 1.35 -14.99 -23.35
N ALA A 237 0.63 -13.99 -23.87
CA ALA A 237 1.09 -12.61 -23.82
C ALA A 237 1.08 -12.09 -22.38
N PHE A 238 2.18 -11.43 -22.02
CA PHE A 238 2.34 -10.68 -20.80
C PHE A 238 2.54 -9.20 -21.11
N ASP A 239 1.97 -8.36 -20.26
CA ASP A 239 2.22 -6.93 -20.21
C ASP A 239 2.75 -6.54 -18.82
N LEU A 240 3.77 -5.67 -18.80
CA LEU A 240 4.17 -4.91 -17.63
C LEU A 240 3.46 -3.57 -17.66
N LEU A 241 2.65 -3.29 -16.64
CA LEU A 241 1.90 -2.04 -16.50
C LEU A 241 2.55 -1.18 -15.42
N ASN A 242 2.63 0.12 -15.66
CA ASN A 242 2.96 1.07 -14.62
C ASN A 242 1.89 1.02 -13.52
N GLY A 243 2.30 0.81 -12.27
CA GLY A 243 1.37 0.65 -11.14
C GLY A 243 0.53 1.88 -10.81
N ASN A 244 0.99 3.07 -11.19
CA ASN A 244 0.31 4.34 -10.88
C ASN A 244 -0.61 4.78 -12.01
N THR A 245 -0.22 4.57 -13.27
CA THR A 245 -0.95 5.08 -14.44
C THR A 245 -1.67 4.01 -15.24
N GLY A 246 -1.31 2.73 -15.06
CA GLY A 246 -1.82 1.61 -15.84
C GLY A 246 -1.24 1.51 -17.25
N THR A 247 -0.35 2.43 -17.65
CA THR A 247 0.25 2.42 -18.99
C THR A 247 1.10 1.17 -19.18
N ILE A 248 0.94 0.50 -20.31
CA ILE A 248 1.80 -0.64 -20.69
C ILE A 248 3.22 -0.11 -20.94
N LEU A 249 4.17 -0.57 -20.13
CA LEU A 249 5.58 -0.23 -20.21
C LEU A 249 6.31 -1.13 -21.21
N ALA A 250 5.98 -2.41 -21.22
CA ALA A 250 6.51 -3.37 -22.17
C ALA A 250 5.66 -4.65 -22.19
N SER A 251 5.90 -5.51 -23.18
CA SER A 251 5.16 -6.75 -23.40
C SER A 251 6.09 -7.86 -23.87
N PHE A 252 5.77 -9.11 -23.54
CA PHE A 252 6.49 -10.29 -24.03
C PHE A 252 5.54 -11.48 -24.25
N ASP A 253 6.01 -12.45 -25.04
CA ASP A 253 5.41 -13.77 -25.16
C ASP A 253 6.56 -14.78 -25.32
N VAL A 254 6.65 -15.72 -24.37
CA VAL A 254 7.68 -16.77 -24.35
C VAL A 254 7.10 -18.17 -24.58
N GLY A 255 5.82 -18.26 -24.94
CA GLY A 255 5.13 -19.50 -25.30
C GLY A 255 4.66 -20.38 -24.13
N TYR A 256 4.78 -19.90 -22.89
CA TYR A 256 4.24 -20.56 -21.70
C TYR A 256 3.99 -19.56 -20.57
N GLY A 257 3.12 -19.93 -19.64
CA GLY A 257 2.67 -19.10 -18.51
C GLY A 257 1.28 -18.50 -18.74
N GLY A 258 0.93 -17.51 -17.91
CA GLY A 258 -0.27 -16.69 -18.04
C GLY A 258 -1.49 -17.13 -17.23
N TYR A 259 -1.52 -18.35 -16.66
CA TYR A 259 -2.70 -18.85 -15.94
C TYR A 259 -2.86 -18.30 -14.51
N GLY A 260 -1.77 -17.89 -13.89
CA GLY A 260 -1.71 -17.43 -12.50
C GLY A 260 -0.33 -17.64 -11.92
N GLY A 261 0.09 -16.75 -11.02
CA GLY A 261 1.47 -16.69 -10.59
C GLY A 261 1.74 -15.63 -9.54
N LEU A 262 3.02 -15.35 -9.34
CA LEU A 262 3.58 -14.37 -8.42
C LEU A 262 4.90 -13.82 -8.97
N VAL A 263 5.38 -12.70 -8.42
CA VAL A 263 6.76 -12.23 -8.55
C VAL A 263 7.47 -12.52 -7.23
N ASP A 264 8.67 -13.09 -7.28
CA ASP A 264 9.50 -13.29 -6.08
C ASP A 264 10.36 -12.07 -5.74
N GLY A 265 11.00 -12.08 -4.57
CA GLY A 265 11.82 -10.96 -4.13
C GLY A 265 13.07 -10.70 -4.97
N ASN A 266 13.44 -11.58 -5.90
CA ASN A 266 14.54 -11.34 -6.84
C ASN A 266 14.06 -10.77 -8.18
N GLY A 267 12.77 -10.40 -8.30
CA GLY A 267 12.18 -9.92 -9.54
C GLY A 267 11.90 -11.03 -10.56
N VAL A 268 11.79 -12.29 -10.10
CA VAL A 268 11.48 -13.41 -11.00
C VAL A 268 9.97 -13.63 -11.06
N ILE A 269 9.41 -13.61 -12.27
CA ILE A 269 8.01 -13.98 -12.52
C ILE A 269 7.91 -15.50 -12.55
N TRP A 270 7.01 -16.03 -11.74
CA TRP A 270 6.61 -17.42 -11.75
C TRP A 270 5.16 -17.52 -12.19
N SER A 271 4.87 -18.28 -13.26
CA SER A 271 3.50 -18.40 -13.75
C SER A 271 3.17 -19.81 -14.23
N ALA A 272 2.09 -20.38 -13.70
CA ALA A 272 1.55 -21.63 -14.20
C ALA A 272 1.14 -21.50 -15.67
N ASP A 273 1.38 -22.57 -16.44
CA ASP A 273 0.78 -22.81 -17.73
C ASP A 273 -0.15 -24.02 -17.66
N ARG A 274 -1.37 -23.86 -18.18
CA ARG A 274 -2.36 -24.93 -18.31
C ARG A 274 -2.74 -25.26 -19.74
N SER A 275 -1.91 -24.88 -20.70
CA SER A 275 -2.08 -25.22 -22.11
C SER A 275 -1.88 -26.73 -22.33
N PRO A 276 -2.43 -27.32 -23.41
CA PRO A 276 -2.26 -28.73 -23.69
C PRO A 276 -0.77 -29.10 -23.75
N ALA A 277 -0.44 -30.29 -23.24
CA ALA A 277 0.91 -30.70 -22.86
C ALA A 277 2.07 -30.29 -23.81
N PRO A 278 3.26 -29.95 -23.26
CA PRO A 278 3.61 -30.04 -21.84
C PRO A 278 3.05 -28.87 -21.00
N MET A 279 2.44 -29.20 -19.87
CA MET A 279 2.03 -28.20 -18.87
C MET A 279 3.26 -27.88 -18.04
N GLU A 280 3.73 -26.64 -18.12
CA GLU A 280 4.99 -26.19 -17.52
C GLU A 280 4.76 -24.96 -16.64
N LEU A 281 5.81 -24.56 -15.91
CA LEU A 281 5.83 -23.34 -15.12
C LEU A 281 6.82 -22.36 -15.78
N LEU A 282 6.35 -21.16 -16.09
CA LEU A 282 7.22 -20.05 -16.48
C LEU A 282 8.06 -19.64 -15.27
N ARG A 283 9.38 -19.56 -15.47
CA ARG A 283 10.30 -18.81 -14.62
C ARG A 283 10.99 -17.76 -15.49
N TYR A 284 10.73 -16.48 -15.22
CA TYR A 284 11.33 -15.37 -15.95
C TYR A 284 12.06 -14.47 -14.94
N ASP A 285 13.39 -14.46 -14.99
CA ASP A 285 14.21 -13.49 -14.25
C ASP A 285 14.21 -12.14 -14.98
N THR A 286 13.38 -11.22 -14.49
CA THR A 286 13.26 -9.87 -15.06
C THR A 286 14.27 -8.98 -14.36
N LYS A 287 15.14 -8.28 -15.10
CA LYS A 287 16.08 -7.31 -14.50
C LYS A 287 15.43 -5.94 -14.32
N GLY A 288 14.15 -5.91 -13.91
CA GLY A 288 13.35 -4.70 -13.72
C GLY A 288 13.01 -3.94 -15.02
N THR A 289 13.45 -4.44 -16.17
CA THR A 289 13.08 -3.97 -17.50
C THR A 289 12.89 -5.18 -18.39
N ILE A 290 11.93 -5.16 -19.32
CA ILE A 290 11.87 -6.18 -20.37
C ILE A 290 12.99 -5.86 -21.37
N SER A 291 14.18 -6.47 -21.17
CA SER A 291 15.35 -6.31 -22.03
C SER A 291 15.79 -7.68 -22.50
N THR A 292 15.63 -7.97 -23.79
CA THR A 292 16.04 -9.26 -24.39
C THR A 292 17.55 -9.53 -24.32
N ALA A 293 18.36 -8.56 -23.87
CA ALA A 293 19.81 -8.73 -23.71
C ALA A 293 20.21 -9.27 -22.33
N ASP A 294 19.43 -8.97 -21.29
CA ASP A 294 19.80 -9.21 -19.89
C ASP A 294 18.82 -10.14 -19.15
N ASP A 295 17.63 -10.34 -19.72
CA ASP A 295 16.59 -11.20 -19.19
C ASP A 295 16.85 -12.68 -19.51
N THR A 296 16.44 -13.56 -18.61
CA THR A 296 16.44 -15.01 -18.87
C THR A 296 15.12 -15.63 -18.49
N TRP A 297 14.59 -16.49 -19.37
CA TRP A 297 13.40 -17.28 -19.10
C TRP A 297 13.66 -18.76 -19.34
N SER A 298 12.99 -19.59 -18.55
CA SER A 298 13.03 -21.04 -18.69
C SER A 298 11.67 -21.62 -18.36
N SER A 299 11.39 -22.78 -18.94
CA SER A 299 10.27 -23.59 -18.51
C SER A 299 10.74 -24.60 -17.46
N VAL A 300 9.95 -24.71 -16.40
CA VAL A 300 10.18 -25.63 -15.29
C VAL A 300 9.11 -26.71 -15.36
N THR A 301 9.54 -27.98 -15.35
CA THR A 301 8.63 -29.13 -15.36
C THR A 301 7.66 -29.04 -14.19
N SER A 302 6.38 -28.82 -14.47
CA SER A 302 5.36 -28.56 -13.46
C SER A 302 4.00 -29.14 -13.90
N PRO A 303 3.83 -30.47 -13.74
CA PRO A 303 2.72 -31.16 -14.39
C PRO A 303 1.38 -30.70 -13.80
N ASN A 304 0.52 -30.11 -14.65
CA ASN A 304 -0.81 -29.60 -14.31
C ASN A 304 -0.81 -28.64 -13.11
N ALA A 305 0.11 -27.68 -13.15
CA ALA A 305 0.21 -26.61 -12.16
C ALA A 305 -1.06 -25.77 -12.07
N TYR A 306 -1.35 -25.28 -10.85
CA TYR A 306 -2.51 -24.44 -10.61
C TYR A 306 -2.15 -23.16 -9.84
N GLY A 307 -2.40 -23.11 -8.52
CA GLY A 307 -2.06 -21.97 -7.69
C GLY A 307 -0.62 -22.08 -7.21
N LEU A 308 0.05 -20.93 -7.13
CA LEU A 308 1.41 -20.82 -6.62
C LEU A 308 1.41 -20.14 -5.26
N GLY A 309 2.38 -20.52 -4.41
CA GLY A 309 2.76 -19.81 -3.19
C GLY A 309 4.28 -19.74 -3.07
N ILE A 310 4.78 -18.84 -2.23
CA ILE A 310 6.21 -18.66 -1.96
C ILE A 310 6.45 -18.76 -0.46
N ASP A 311 7.52 -19.46 -0.06
CA ASP A 311 7.90 -19.59 1.34
C ASP A 311 8.94 -18.54 1.76
N THR A 312 9.22 -18.43 3.06
CA THR A 312 10.16 -17.40 3.58
C THR A 312 11.61 -17.60 3.16
N PHE A 313 11.93 -18.73 2.51
CA PHE A 313 13.25 -18.98 1.91
C PHE A 313 13.28 -18.68 0.40
N GLY A 314 12.18 -18.18 -0.16
CA GLY A 314 12.03 -17.92 -1.59
C GLY A 314 11.72 -19.15 -2.43
N ASN A 315 11.38 -20.30 -1.82
CA ASN A 315 11.03 -21.49 -2.58
C ASN A 315 9.61 -21.39 -3.10
N ILE A 316 9.40 -21.87 -4.32
CA ILE A 316 8.10 -21.82 -5.00
C ILE A 316 7.35 -23.13 -4.78
N TRP A 317 6.10 -23.01 -4.36
CA TRP A 317 5.18 -24.10 -4.14
C TRP A 317 4.04 -24.03 -5.15
N HIS A 318 3.59 -25.18 -5.64
CA HIS A 318 2.33 -25.22 -6.38
C HIS A 318 1.60 -26.54 -6.17
N ALA A 319 0.27 -26.44 -6.27
CA ALA A 319 -0.61 -27.59 -6.28
C ALA A 319 -0.72 -28.18 -7.70
N GLN A 320 -0.80 -29.50 -7.77
CA GLN A 320 -1.18 -30.25 -8.96
C GLN A 320 -2.67 -30.55 -8.92
N TYR A 321 -3.42 -29.90 -9.82
CA TYR A 321 -4.88 -29.90 -9.81
C TYR A 321 -5.50 -31.30 -9.65
N SER A 322 -5.15 -32.28 -10.47
CA SER A 322 -5.87 -33.56 -10.54
C SER A 322 -5.30 -34.71 -9.69
N SER A 323 -4.21 -34.51 -8.95
CA SER A 323 -3.38 -35.63 -8.48
C SER A 323 -2.97 -35.55 -7.01
N ASN A 324 -3.49 -34.60 -6.23
CA ASN A 324 -3.20 -34.43 -4.80
C ASN A 324 -1.72 -34.24 -4.46
N ASN A 325 -0.95 -33.68 -5.39
CA ASN A 325 0.47 -33.48 -5.20
C ASN A 325 0.77 -32.01 -4.99
N ILE A 326 1.67 -31.75 -4.06
CA ILE A 326 2.34 -30.46 -3.92
C ILE A 326 3.79 -30.62 -4.36
N TYR A 327 4.28 -29.70 -5.16
CA TYR A 327 5.69 -29.59 -5.52
C TYR A 327 6.30 -28.39 -4.84
N LYS A 328 7.62 -28.46 -4.64
CA LYS A 328 8.47 -27.40 -4.11
C LYS A 328 9.67 -27.25 -5.02
N TYR A 329 9.95 -26.02 -5.44
CA TYR A 329 11.09 -25.65 -6.27
C TYR A 329 12.01 -24.70 -5.52
N ASP A 330 13.31 -24.85 -5.70
CA ASP A 330 14.26 -23.82 -5.32
C ASP A 330 14.11 -22.58 -6.23
N PRO A 331 14.68 -21.42 -5.85
CA PRO A 331 14.63 -20.22 -6.68
C PRO A 331 15.24 -20.37 -8.08
N SER A 332 16.03 -21.42 -8.32
CA SER A 332 16.61 -21.74 -9.63
C SER A 332 15.70 -22.63 -10.50
N GLY A 333 14.56 -23.08 -9.97
CA GLY A 333 13.59 -23.94 -10.67
C GLY A 333 13.84 -25.43 -10.52
N ASN A 334 14.73 -25.87 -9.62
CA ASN A 334 14.95 -27.29 -9.37
C ASN A 334 13.93 -27.82 -8.36
N ILE A 335 13.37 -29.00 -8.64
CA ILE A 335 12.50 -29.70 -7.68
C ILE A 335 13.32 -30.11 -6.45
N PHE A 336 12.83 -29.79 -5.26
CA PHE A 336 13.47 -30.21 -4.01
C PHE A 336 13.52 -31.74 -3.87
N PRO A 337 14.62 -32.31 -3.35
CA PRO A 337 14.71 -33.74 -3.09
C PRO A 337 13.55 -34.23 -2.21
N GLY A 338 12.86 -35.28 -2.67
CA GLY A 338 11.72 -35.86 -1.97
C GLY A 338 10.35 -35.29 -2.35
N PHE A 339 10.28 -34.35 -3.28
CA PHE A 339 9.04 -33.86 -3.91
C PHE A 339 8.77 -34.55 -5.25
N PRO A 340 7.49 -34.64 -5.70
CA PRO A 340 6.29 -34.13 -5.03
C PRO A 340 5.91 -34.90 -3.75
N LYS A 341 5.10 -34.26 -2.90
CA LYS A 341 4.49 -34.84 -1.70
C LYS A 341 2.97 -34.86 -1.84
N THR A 342 2.30 -35.75 -1.12
CA THR A 342 0.83 -35.77 -1.09
C THR A 342 0.31 -34.64 -0.22
N THR A 343 -0.71 -33.91 -0.67
CA THR A 343 -1.40 -32.89 0.13
C THR A 343 -2.22 -33.47 1.28
N GLY A 344 -2.50 -34.78 1.24
CA GLY A 344 -3.44 -35.44 2.17
C GLY A 344 -4.91 -35.14 1.87
N GLY A 345 -5.19 -34.25 0.90
CA GLY A 345 -6.51 -33.90 0.39
C GLY A 345 -7.07 -34.94 -0.58
N SER A 346 -8.26 -34.64 -1.14
CA SER A 346 -8.98 -35.57 -2.01
C SER A 346 -8.67 -35.48 -3.50
N SER A 347 -8.78 -34.29 -4.10
CA SER A 347 -8.46 -33.94 -5.50
C SER A 347 -8.90 -32.50 -5.80
N ASP A 348 -8.52 -32.00 -6.98
CA ASP A 348 -8.77 -30.63 -7.45
C ASP A 348 -8.11 -29.59 -6.55
N ASP A 349 -6.82 -29.79 -6.28
CA ASP A 349 -5.99 -28.91 -5.45
C ASP A 349 -5.69 -27.62 -6.23
N ARG A 350 -5.95 -26.46 -5.63
CA ARG A 350 -5.92 -25.15 -6.33
C ARG A 350 -4.95 -24.16 -5.71
N GLY A 351 -5.45 -23.23 -4.91
CA GLY A 351 -4.67 -22.18 -4.27
C GLY A 351 -3.67 -22.74 -3.27
N VAL A 352 -2.50 -22.10 -3.20
CA VAL A 352 -1.43 -22.41 -2.25
C VAL A 352 -1.00 -21.11 -1.58
N ALA A 353 -0.82 -21.13 -0.27
CA ALA A 353 -0.22 -20.03 0.48
C ALA A 353 0.71 -20.57 1.57
N VAL A 354 1.61 -19.74 2.06
CA VAL A 354 2.55 -20.10 3.12
C VAL A 354 2.42 -19.09 4.25
N THR A 355 2.23 -19.56 5.49
CA THR A 355 2.20 -18.69 6.66
C THR A 355 3.62 -18.29 7.06
N PRO A 356 3.95 -16.99 7.16
CA PRO A 356 5.35 -16.56 7.31
C PRO A 356 5.96 -16.95 8.65
N LEU A 357 5.16 -16.99 9.73
CA LEU A 357 5.66 -17.24 11.08
C LEU A 357 6.17 -18.67 11.31
N ASP A 358 5.44 -19.68 10.80
CA ASP A 358 5.79 -21.10 10.96
C ASP A 358 6.26 -21.76 9.66
N ASN A 359 6.23 -21.01 8.56
CA ASN A 359 6.57 -21.42 7.20
C ASN A 359 5.76 -22.63 6.68
N HIS A 360 4.56 -22.86 7.25
CA HIS A 360 3.69 -23.96 6.86
C HIS A 360 2.91 -23.66 5.58
N VAL A 361 2.64 -24.72 4.81
CA VAL A 361 2.00 -24.66 3.50
C VAL A 361 0.53 -25.01 3.62
N TRP A 362 -0.32 -24.22 2.98
CA TRP A 362 -1.77 -24.34 3.01
C TRP A 362 -2.29 -24.54 1.60
N VAL A 363 -3.10 -25.60 1.38
CA VAL A 363 -3.58 -25.99 0.06
C VAL A 363 -5.09 -26.16 0.06
N ALA A 364 -5.80 -25.45 -0.82
CA ALA A 364 -7.24 -25.62 -1.01
C ALA A 364 -7.54 -26.87 -1.87
N ASN A 365 -8.29 -27.83 -1.32
CA ASN A 365 -8.64 -29.07 -2.00
C ASN A 365 -10.13 -29.02 -2.41
N SER A 366 -10.42 -28.63 -3.66
CA SER A 366 -11.80 -28.32 -4.10
C SER A 366 -12.76 -29.50 -3.95
N ALA A 367 -12.36 -30.71 -4.34
CA ALA A 367 -13.24 -31.88 -4.29
C ALA A 367 -13.51 -32.35 -2.85
N GLY A 368 -12.57 -32.07 -1.94
CA GLY A 368 -12.64 -32.46 -0.54
C GLY A 368 -13.38 -31.46 0.37
N ASN A 369 -13.67 -30.25 -0.11
CA ASN A 369 -14.22 -29.15 0.68
C ASN A 369 -13.40 -28.87 1.96
N ASN A 370 -12.08 -28.92 1.82
CA ASN A 370 -11.15 -28.77 2.92
C ASN A 370 -9.86 -28.06 2.49
N VAL A 371 -9.09 -27.62 3.47
CA VAL A 371 -7.73 -27.12 3.31
C VAL A 371 -6.75 -28.06 4.00
N SER A 372 -5.67 -28.40 3.31
CA SER A 372 -4.53 -29.12 3.89
C SER A 372 -3.57 -28.14 4.51
N ARG A 373 -3.08 -28.44 5.72
CA ARG A 373 -1.89 -27.82 6.31
C ARG A 373 -0.73 -28.81 6.27
N LEU A 374 0.42 -28.38 5.77
CA LEU A 374 1.65 -29.15 5.72
C LEU A 374 2.80 -28.39 6.35
N ALA A 375 3.75 -29.11 6.93
CA ALA A 375 5.05 -28.56 7.28
C ALA A 375 5.82 -28.14 6.01
N ASN A 376 6.83 -27.27 6.16
CA ASN A 376 7.61 -26.77 5.02
C ASN A 376 8.44 -27.84 4.28
N ASP A 377 8.59 -29.03 4.87
CA ASP A 377 9.19 -30.21 4.21
C ASP A 377 8.16 -31.07 3.45
N GLY A 378 6.89 -30.64 3.43
CA GLY A 378 5.76 -31.32 2.82
C GLY A 378 5.16 -32.45 3.68
N THR A 379 5.53 -32.55 4.96
CA THR A 379 4.85 -33.46 5.90
C THR A 379 3.42 -32.98 6.13
N PHE A 380 2.44 -33.83 5.84
CA PHE A 380 1.03 -33.54 6.11
C PHE A 380 0.76 -33.41 7.62
N LEU A 381 0.05 -32.35 8.01
CA LEU A 381 -0.30 -32.08 9.41
C LEU A 381 -1.80 -32.25 9.67
N LYS A 382 -2.66 -31.62 8.86
CA LYS A 382 -4.11 -31.59 9.13
C LYS A 382 -4.96 -31.31 7.89
N LEU A 383 -6.19 -31.83 7.88
CA LEU A 383 -7.29 -31.37 7.03
C LEU A 383 -8.27 -30.54 7.85
N ILE A 384 -8.63 -29.36 7.33
CA ILE A 384 -9.57 -28.44 7.96
C ILE A 384 -10.76 -28.28 7.03
N SER A 385 -11.96 -28.64 7.50
CA SER A 385 -13.18 -28.50 6.71
C SER A 385 -13.54 -27.03 6.51
N VAL A 386 -13.94 -26.68 5.29
CA VAL A 386 -14.36 -25.33 4.89
C VAL A 386 -15.66 -25.42 4.06
N GLY A 387 -16.01 -24.35 3.34
CA GLY A 387 -17.15 -24.34 2.42
C GLY A 387 -16.95 -25.22 1.18
N PHE A 388 -17.95 -25.21 0.30
CA PHE A 388 -17.94 -26.01 -0.92
C PHE A 388 -17.02 -25.45 -1.99
N GLN A 389 -16.24 -26.34 -2.61
CA GLN A 389 -15.29 -26.04 -3.68
C GLN A 389 -14.33 -24.87 -3.33
N PRO A 390 -13.48 -25.01 -2.29
CA PRO A 390 -12.44 -24.03 -1.98
C PRO A 390 -11.49 -23.85 -3.17
N THR A 391 -11.15 -22.61 -3.52
CA THR A 391 -10.34 -22.32 -4.72
C THR A 391 -9.09 -21.50 -4.43
N GLY A 392 -9.20 -20.49 -3.57
CA GLY A 392 -8.11 -19.63 -3.14
C GLY A 392 -7.66 -19.90 -1.74
N VAL A 393 -6.36 -19.67 -1.51
CA VAL A 393 -5.80 -19.52 -0.17
C VAL A 393 -4.89 -18.30 -0.19
N ALA A 394 -4.97 -17.44 0.83
CA ALA A 394 -4.02 -16.35 1.09
C ALA A 394 -3.79 -16.19 2.60
N VAL A 395 -2.80 -15.41 2.99
CA VAL A 395 -2.47 -15.13 4.39
C VAL A 395 -2.65 -13.64 4.64
N ASP A 396 -3.36 -13.27 5.70
CA ASP A 396 -3.49 -11.85 6.10
C ASP A 396 -2.31 -11.38 6.97
N ALA A 397 -2.30 -10.08 7.27
CA ALA A 397 -1.27 -9.44 8.08
C ALA A 397 -1.12 -10.04 9.49
N ASN A 398 -2.18 -10.65 10.03
CA ASN A 398 -2.18 -11.32 11.33
C ASN A 398 -1.76 -12.80 11.25
N GLY A 399 -1.28 -13.24 10.08
CA GLY A 399 -0.88 -14.63 9.83
C GLY A 399 -2.06 -15.60 9.76
N LYS A 400 -3.31 -15.12 9.64
CA LYS A 400 -4.49 -15.99 9.49
C LYS A 400 -4.67 -16.38 8.03
N VAL A 401 -5.21 -17.56 7.81
CA VAL A 401 -5.34 -18.14 6.48
C VAL A 401 -6.75 -17.95 5.96
N TRP A 402 -6.89 -17.27 4.84
CA TRP A 402 -8.17 -17.02 4.18
C TRP A 402 -8.41 -18.00 3.04
N VAL A 403 -9.65 -18.46 2.92
CA VAL A 403 -10.07 -19.45 1.92
C VAL A 403 -11.33 -18.97 1.22
N THR A 404 -11.31 -18.92 -0.11
CA THR A 404 -12.49 -18.57 -0.91
C THR A 404 -13.18 -19.82 -1.42
N ASN A 405 -14.48 -19.96 -1.14
CA ASN A 405 -15.27 -21.15 -1.44
C ASN A 405 -16.24 -20.86 -2.59
N LEU A 406 -15.91 -21.33 -3.79
CA LEU A 406 -16.65 -21.03 -5.01
C LEU A 406 -18.09 -21.54 -4.94
N GLY A 407 -18.28 -22.76 -4.45
CA GLY A 407 -19.59 -23.42 -4.43
C GLY A 407 -20.49 -22.98 -3.28
N SER A 408 -19.94 -22.29 -2.28
CA SER A 408 -20.70 -21.78 -1.14
C SER A 408 -20.85 -20.26 -1.13
N ASP A 409 -20.33 -19.56 -2.14
CA ASP A 409 -20.42 -18.10 -2.27
C ASP A 409 -19.94 -17.37 -0.98
N ASN A 410 -18.87 -17.86 -0.35
CA ASN A 410 -18.35 -17.30 0.89
C ASN A 410 -16.81 -17.36 0.97
N ALA A 411 -16.27 -16.64 1.95
CA ALA A 411 -14.89 -16.77 2.38
C ALA A 411 -14.84 -17.21 3.85
N MET A 412 -13.83 -17.99 4.22
CA MET A 412 -13.60 -18.44 5.59
C MET A 412 -12.17 -18.10 6.00
N ARG A 413 -11.99 -17.68 7.25
CA ARG A 413 -10.68 -17.48 7.87
C ARG A 413 -10.40 -18.65 8.81
N ILE A 414 -9.17 -19.12 8.76
CA ILE A 414 -8.62 -20.17 9.61
C ILE A 414 -7.56 -19.51 10.47
N ASP A 415 -7.69 -19.66 11.79
CA ASP A 415 -6.62 -19.38 12.72
C ASP A 415 -5.67 -20.58 12.78
N PRO A 416 -4.39 -20.45 12.35
CA PRO A 416 -3.42 -21.54 12.40
C PRO A 416 -3.21 -22.14 13.79
N ASN A 417 -3.44 -21.36 14.85
CA ASN A 417 -3.16 -21.78 16.22
C ASN A 417 -4.42 -22.22 16.97
N ALA A 418 -5.58 -22.25 16.31
CA ALA A 418 -6.82 -22.69 16.91
C ALA A 418 -7.05 -24.21 16.77
N GLY A 419 -8.11 -24.69 17.43
CA GLY A 419 -8.47 -26.11 17.50
C GLY A 419 -7.80 -26.84 18.68
N ALA A 420 -8.31 -28.04 19.01
CA ALA A 420 -7.82 -28.81 20.16
C ALA A 420 -6.36 -29.30 19.99
N ASP A 421 -5.87 -29.34 18.75
CA ASP A 421 -4.52 -29.75 18.37
C ASP A 421 -3.60 -28.56 18.06
N ASN A 422 -4.11 -27.32 18.12
CA ASN A 422 -3.44 -26.10 17.66
C ASN A 422 -2.92 -26.19 16.22
N LEU A 423 -3.57 -27.02 15.39
CA LEU A 423 -3.18 -27.24 14.00
C LEU A 423 -4.11 -26.53 13.00
N GLY A 424 -5.05 -25.73 13.49
CA GLY A 424 -5.87 -24.83 12.69
C GLY A 424 -7.37 -25.11 12.83
N ALA A 425 -8.17 -24.05 12.92
CA ALA A 425 -9.63 -24.13 12.89
C ALA A 425 -10.22 -22.86 12.25
N VAL A 426 -11.37 -23.00 11.59
CA VAL A 426 -12.12 -21.85 11.06
C VAL A 426 -12.61 -21.00 12.24
N ASP A 427 -12.31 -19.71 12.22
CA ASP A 427 -12.68 -18.75 13.28
C ASP A 427 -13.61 -17.64 12.77
N LEU A 428 -13.74 -17.47 11.45
CA LEU A 428 -14.61 -16.48 10.82
C LEU A 428 -15.16 -17.00 9.48
N THR A 429 -16.39 -16.63 9.15
CA THR A 429 -17.02 -16.89 7.85
C THR A 429 -17.71 -15.61 7.36
N VAL A 430 -17.43 -15.23 6.13
CA VAL A 430 -17.96 -14.03 5.46
C VAL A 430 -18.82 -14.48 4.27
N ASP A 431 -20.11 -14.20 4.33
CA ASP A 431 -21.04 -14.42 3.22
C ASP A 431 -20.78 -13.38 2.13
N LEU A 432 -20.42 -13.83 0.92
CA LEU A 432 -20.15 -12.95 -0.22
C LEU A 432 -21.40 -12.75 -1.10
N GLY A 433 -22.56 -13.25 -0.67
CA GLY A 433 -23.82 -13.14 -1.39
C GLY A 433 -23.93 -14.10 -2.58
N GLY A 434 -25.16 -14.51 -2.87
CA GLY A 434 -25.46 -15.48 -3.91
C GLY A 434 -24.95 -15.06 -5.30
N GLY A 435 -24.36 -16.02 -6.01
CA GLY A 435 -23.81 -15.83 -7.35
C GLY A 435 -22.42 -15.19 -7.36
N SER A 436 -21.81 -14.90 -6.21
CA SER A 436 -20.43 -14.40 -6.14
C SER A 436 -19.45 -15.36 -6.80
N SER A 437 -19.58 -16.67 -6.56
CA SER A 437 -18.76 -17.74 -7.11
C SER A 437 -17.28 -17.38 -7.12
N PRO A 438 -16.69 -17.08 -5.93
CA PRO A 438 -15.35 -16.53 -5.85
C PRO A 438 -14.34 -17.52 -6.41
N TYR A 439 -13.64 -17.13 -7.46
CA TYR A 439 -12.67 -17.96 -8.15
C TYR A 439 -11.35 -17.24 -8.27
N ASN A 440 -10.67 -17.05 -7.15
CA ASN A 440 -9.39 -16.37 -7.07
C ASN A 440 -8.40 -17.09 -6.18
N TYR A 441 -7.13 -16.95 -6.53
CA TYR A 441 -5.92 -17.32 -5.79
C TYR A 441 -4.82 -16.33 -6.26
N SER A 442 -3.63 -16.37 -5.67
CA SER A 442 -2.61 -15.29 -5.70
C SER A 442 -2.74 -14.36 -4.48
N ASP A 443 -2.09 -13.20 -4.52
CA ASP A 443 -1.85 -12.33 -3.37
C ASP A 443 -3.03 -11.42 -3.02
N MET A 444 -4.12 -12.03 -2.55
CA MET A 444 -5.37 -11.32 -2.24
C MET A 444 -5.26 -10.29 -1.10
N THR A 445 -4.14 -10.30 -0.36
CA THR A 445 -3.89 -9.49 0.85
C THR A 445 -2.70 -8.54 0.70
N GLY A 446 -1.81 -8.75 -0.27
CA GLY A 446 -0.63 -7.91 -0.53
C GLY A 446 0.62 -8.38 0.21
N VAL A 447 0.50 -9.46 1.00
CA VAL A 447 1.61 -9.97 1.82
C VAL A 447 2.75 -10.48 0.93
N VAL A 448 2.45 -11.12 -0.20
CA VAL A 448 3.49 -11.62 -1.11
C VAL A 448 4.23 -10.46 -1.77
N ALA A 449 3.51 -9.45 -2.26
CA ALA A 449 4.10 -8.27 -2.90
C ALA A 449 4.97 -7.47 -1.93
N ILE A 450 4.48 -7.20 -0.72
CA ILE A 450 5.25 -6.48 0.32
C ILE A 450 6.49 -7.28 0.72
N GLN A 451 6.35 -8.60 0.91
CA GLN A 451 7.48 -9.47 1.24
C GLN A 451 8.53 -9.48 0.13
N ALA A 452 8.10 -9.57 -1.13
CA ALA A 452 8.99 -9.58 -2.28
C ALA A 452 9.70 -8.23 -2.46
N ALA A 453 9.00 -7.11 -2.25
CA ALA A 453 9.58 -5.79 -2.37
C ALA A 453 10.62 -5.48 -1.29
N GLY A 454 10.52 -6.09 -0.11
CA GLY A 454 11.43 -5.82 1.01
C GLY A 454 11.31 -4.37 1.51
N ILE A 455 10.14 -3.76 1.36
CA ILE A 455 9.88 -2.37 1.73
C ILE A 455 8.82 -2.26 2.83
N GLY A 456 8.81 -1.12 3.51
CA GLY A 456 7.69 -0.67 4.31
C GLY A 456 7.58 0.86 4.24
N THR A 457 6.38 1.37 4.48
CA THR A 457 6.05 2.79 4.29
C THR A 457 5.34 3.37 5.50
N TRP A 458 5.74 4.58 5.87
CA TRP A 458 4.98 5.44 6.75
C TRP A 458 4.47 6.63 5.95
N THR A 459 3.15 6.87 6.00
CA THR A 459 2.51 7.99 5.28
C THR A 459 1.77 8.89 6.26
N VAL A 460 2.04 10.19 6.24
CA VAL A 460 1.40 11.15 7.15
C VAL A 460 0.96 12.40 6.39
N VAL A 461 -0.16 13.00 6.81
CA VAL A 461 -0.63 14.30 6.32
C VAL A 461 -0.39 15.35 7.38
N HIS A 462 0.32 16.42 7.01
CA HIS A 462 0.46 17.61 7.84
C HIS A 462 -0.41 18.75 7.29
N ASP A 463 -1.21 19.36 8.17
CA ASP A 463 -2.07 20.51 7.88
C ASP A 463 -1.43 21.79 8.41
N SER A 464 -1.03 22.68 7.50
CA SER A 464 -0.49 24.00 7.86
C SER A 464 -1.53 24.97 8.42
N THR A 465 -2.82 24.63 8.34
CA THR A 465 -4.01 25.43 8.64
C THR A 465 -4.30 26.61 7.70
N GLU A 466 -3.41 26.88 6.74
CA GLU A 466 -3.52 27.99 5.80
C GLU A 466 -3.46 27.51 4.35
N ALA A 467 -4.33 28.04 3.49
CA ALA A 467 -4.30 27.73 2.06
C ALA A 467 -3.11 28.39 1.36
N GLY A 468 -2.59 27.74 0.31
CA GLY A 468 -1.52 28.26 -0.54
C GLY A 468 -0.14 28.35 0.13
N VAL A 469 0.09 27.63 1.24
CA VAL A 469 1.40 27.58 1.89
C VAL A 469 2.44 26.99 0.95
N GLU A 470 3.52 27.72 0.71
CA GLU A 470 4.65 27.23 -0.08
C GLU A 470 5.60 26.43 0.82
N TRP A 471 5.75 25.14 0.51
CA TRP A 471 6.64 24.23 1.22
C TRP A 471 8.07 24.35 0.72
N GLY A 472 9.05 24.21 1.63
CA GLY A 472 10.44 24.58 1.36
C GLY A 472 11.44 23.45 1.51
N THR A 473 11.41 22.71 2.61
CA THR A 473 12.44 21.68 2.89
C THR A 473 11.86 20.51 3.65
N VAL A 474 12.28 19.30 3.28
CA VAL A 474 12.16 18.09 4.08
C VAL A 474 13.57 17.67 4.51
N SER A 475 13.79 17.41 5.79
CA SER A 475 15.06 16.93 6.34
C SER A 475 14.84 15.81 7.34
N TRP A 476 15.79 14.88 7.46
CA TRP A 476 15.71 13.75 8.39
C TRP A 476 17.08 13.28 8.86
N THR A 477 17.08 12.49 9.94
CA THR A 477 18.24 11.70 10.37
C THR A 477 17.93 10.21 10.18
N SER A 478 18.84 9.46 9.56
CA SER A 478 18.70 8.02 9.34
C SER A 478 19.99 7.24 9.61
N GLU A 479 19.84 5.94 9.89
CA GLU A 479 20.90 4.94 9.79
C GLU A 479 20.55 3.97 8.66
N GLU A 480 21.43 3.84 7.68
CA GLU A 480 21.22 3.03 6.48
C GLU A 480 22.39 2.04 6.34
N PRO A 481 22.31 0.85 6.97
CA PRO A 481 23.26 -0.24 6.74
C PRO A 481 23.41 -0.58 5.26
N ALA A 482 24.50 -1.27 4.90
CA ALA A 482 24.76 -1.62 3.51
C ALA A 482 23.62 -2.48 2.92
N GLY A 483 23.10 -2.09 1.76
CA GLY A 483 21.96 -2.76 1.12
C GLY A 483 20.60 -2.38 1.71
N THR A 484 20.53 -1.27 2.43
CA THR A 484 19.27 -0.66 2.90
C THR A 484 19.19 0.80 2.50
N ALA A 485 17.99 1.38 2.49
CA ALA A 485 17.78 2.78 2.15
C ALA A 485 16.56 3.39 2.85
N VAL A 486 16.62 4.70 3.05
CA VAL A 486 15.46 5.55 3.37
C VAL A 486 15.22 6.53 2.22
N SER A 487 14.00 6.58 1.71
CA SER A 487 13.58 7.57 0.71
C SER A 487 12.31 8.28 1.13
N VAL A 488 12.19 9.55 0.72
CA VAL A 488 11.03 10.39 1.06
C VAL A 488 10.51 11.07 -0.19
N GLU A 489 9.20 11.11 -0.32
CA GLU A 489 8.47 11.83 -1.35
C GLU A 489 7.28 12.57 -0.73
N ILE A 490 6.84 13.62 -1.40
CA ILE A 490 5.73 14.45 -0.94
C ILE A 490 4.73 14.73 -2.06
N ARG A 491 3.50 15.01 -1.67
CA ARG A 491 2.49 15.64 -2.54
C ARG A 491 1.70 16.68 -1.74
N ILE A 492 1.19 17.69 -2.43
CA ILE A 492 0.62 18.87 -1.78
C ILE A 492 -0.71 19.24 -2.45
N ALA A 493 -1.68 19.65 -1.64
CA ALA A 493 -2.97 20.14 -2.11
C ALA A 493 -3.59 21.14 -1.11
N ASP A 494 -4.45 22.04 -1.59
CA ASP A 494 -5.24 22.92 -0.70
C ASP A 494 -6.45 22.23 -0.07
N ALA A 495 -6.94 21.15 -0.69
CA ALA A 495 -7.99 20.29 -0.17
C ALA A 495 -7.43 18.90 0.11
N ILE A 496 -7.76 18.32 1.26
CA ILE A 496 -7.32 16.98 1.65
C ILE A 496 -7.77 15.89 0.65
N ALA A 497 -8.97 16.03 0.07
CA ALA A 497 -9.49 15.14 -0.98
C ALA A 497 -8.73 15.27 -2.32
N GLY A 498 -8.00 16.38 -2.51
CA GLY A 498 -7.16 16.59 -3.70
C GLY A 498 -5.78 15.93 -3.61
N LEU A 499 -5.34 15.48 -2.42
CA LEU A 499 -4.04 14.81 -2.26
C LEU A 499 -3.92 13.54 -3.13
N PRO A 500 -4.89 12.61 -3.16
CA PRO A 500 -4.84 11.43 -4.03
C PRO A 500 -4.54 11.70 -5.51
N ALA A 501 -5.04 12.82 -6.05
CA ALA A 501 -4.82 13.23 -7.44
C ALA A 501 -3.47 13.94 -7.67
N ALA A 502 -2.83 14.42 -6.60
CA ALA A 502 -1.57 15.15 -6.69
C ALA A 502 -0.40 14.20 -6.97
N THR A 503 0.54 14.70 -7.79
CA THR A 503 1.74 13.95 -8.15
C THR A 503 2.70 13.86 -6.96
N TRP A 504 3.17 12.66 -6.67
CA TRP A 504 4.26 12.43 -5.76
C TRP A 504 5.58 12.96 -6.33
N ILE A 505 6.31 13.70 -5.51
CA ILE A 505 7.58 14.33 -5.87
C ILE A 505 8.65 13.83 -4.90
N PRO A 506 9.70 13.13 -5.38
CA PRO A 506 10.80 12.72 -4.52
C PRO A 506 11.56 13.94 -4.01
N VAL A 507 11.95 13.92 -2.73
CA VAL A 507 12.73 14.98 -2.08
C VAL A 507 14.07 14.43 -1.60
N SER A 508 15.06 15.31 -1.49
CA SER A 508 16.39 14.96 -0.97
C SER A 508 16.59 15.54 0.41
N ASN A 509 17.27 14.79 1.28
CA ASN A 509 17.45 15.16 2.68
C ASN A 509 18.09 16.55 2.84
N GLY A 510 17.35 17.49 3.43
CA GLY A 510 17.81 18.85 3.73
C GLY A 510 17.97 19.76 2.51
N VAL A 511 17.56 19.31 1.31
CA VAL A 511 17.63 20.09 0.08
C VAL A 511 16.33 20.88 -0.09
N GLY A 512 16.45 22.20 -0.25
CA GLY A 512 15.31 23.08 -0.45
C GLY A 512 14.68 22.94 -1.84
N PHE A 513 13.36 23.12 -1.90
CA PHE A 513 12.53 23.17 -3.10
C PHE A 513 11.59 24.39 -3.04
N SER A 514 10.93 24.71 -4.15
CA SER A 514 10.04 25.88 -4.27
C SER A 514 8.96 25.64 -5.32
N GLY A 515 7.94 26.49 -5.36
CA GLY A 515 6.83 26.39 -6.32
C GLY A 515 5.79 25.33 -5.99
N MET A 516 5.82 24.77 -4.78
CA MET A 516 4.91 23.73 -4.31
C MET A 516 4.02 24.30 -3.21
N CYS A 517 2.79 24.68 -3.59
CA CYS A 517 1.86 25.40 -2.71
C CYS A 517 0.63 24.56 -2.37
N GLY A 518 0.21 24.59 -1.11
CA GLY A 518 -1.05 24.03 -0.65
C GLY A 518 -1.11 23.89 0.87
N ARG A 519 -2.31 23.91 1.42
CA ARG A 519 -2.57 23.73 2.85
C ARG A 519 -2.01 22.44 3.43
N TYR A 520 -2.22 21.34 2.73
CA TYR A 520 -1.87 20.00 3.16
C TYR A 520 -0.62 19.53 2.42
N VAL A 521 0.31 18.94 3.16
CA VAL A 521 1.43 18.16 2.61
C VAL A 521 1.30 16.74 3.12
N GLU A 522 1.26 15.79 2.20
CA GLU A 522 1.36 14.37 2.51
C GLU A 522 2.77 13.91 2.23
N ILE A 523 3.34 13.21 3.20
CA ILE A 523 4.72 12.73 3.20
C ILE A 523 4.65 11.22 3.22
N ARG A 524 5.36 10.57 2.29
CA ARG A 524 5.58 9.13 2.32
C ARG A 524 7.06 8.86 2.48
N THR A 525 7.38 8.16 3.56
CA THR A 525 8.73 7.66 3.83
C THR A 525 8.74 6.17 3.56
N THR A 526 9.67 5.73 2.72
CA THR A 526 9.87 4.32 2.38
C THR A 526 11.20 3.85 2.95
N LEU A 527 11.12 2.81 3.78
CA LEU A 527 12.26 2.03 4.25
C LEU A 527 12.38 0.81 3.36
N ALA A 528 13.58 0.53 2.85
CA ALA A 528 13.81 -0.57 1.91
C ALA A 528 15.09 -1.35 2.28
N ARG A 529 15.09 -2.64 1.93
CA ARG A 529 16.29 -3.49 1.97
C ARG A 529 16.36 -4.38 0.75
N ASP A 530 17.58 -4.64 0.29
CA ASP A 530 17.83 -5.53 -0.84
C ASP A 530 17.46 -6.98 -0.49
N PRO A 531 17.15 -7.81 -1.50
CA PRO A 531 16.83 -9.22 -1.29
C PRO A 531 17.95 -9.97 -0.54
N GLY A 532 17.59 -10.66 0.54
CA GLY A 532 18.52 -11.42 1.39
C GLY A 532 19.26 -10.59 2.45
N VAL A 533 19.10 -9.27 2.48
CA VAL A 533 19.58 -8.41 3.58
C VAL A 533 18.64 -8.58 4.78
N VAL A 534 19.21 -8.74 5.97
CA VAL A 534 18.45 -8.88 7.23
C VAL A 534 18.48 -7.61 8.09
N ASP A 535 19.46 -6.74 7.86
CA ASP A 535 19.55 -5.45 8.56
C ASP A 535 18.36 -4.55 8.16
N THR A 536 17.95 -3.67 9.07
CA THR A 536 16.88 -2.68 8.84
C THR A 536 17.47 -1.28 8.74
N PRO A 537 17.03 -0.45 7.78
CA PRO A 537 17.26 0.99 7.89
C PRO A 537 16.43 1.54 9.05
N VAL A 538 16.87 2.68 9.59
CA VAL A 538 16.21 3.37 10.70
C VAL A 538 16.04 4.85 10.34
N LEU A 539 14.84 5.40 10.57
CA LEU A 539 14.58 6.84 10.53
C LEU A 539 14.36 7.33 11.96
N TYR A 540 15.18 8.28 12.42
CA TYR A 540 15.10 8.81 13.79
C TYR A 540 14.17 10.02 13.90
N ASP A 541 14.17 10.87 12.88
CA ASP A 541 13.32 12.05 12.83
C ASP A 541 13.04 12.45 11.39
N LEU A 542 11.93 13.16 11.17
CA LEU A 542 11.64 13.83 9.90
C LEU A 542 11.03 15.20 10.17
N THR A 543 11.51 16.21 9.45
CA THR A 543 11.07 17.60 9.59
C THR A 543 10.66 18.17 8.25
N ILE A 544 9.46 18.75 8.17
CA ILE A 544 8.94 19.51 7.02
C ILE A 544 8.81 20.99 7.42
N ILE A 545 9.35 21.90 6.60
CA ILE A 545 9.34 23.35 6.87
C ILE A 545 8.82 24.12 5.65
N PRO A 546 7.91 25.09 5.82
CA PRO A 546 7.51 26.03 4.78
C PRO A 546 8.66 26.93 4.31
N LEU A 547 8.69 27.31 3.03
CA LEU A 547 9.77 28.11 2.43
C LEU A 547 10.00 29.45 3.16
N ASN A 548 8.91 30.08 3.63
CA ASN A 548 8.95 31.33 4.40
C ASN A 548 8.83 31.10 5.93
N GLY A 549 8.85 29.85 6.39
CA GLY A 549 8.72 29.44 7.79
C GLY A 549 10.05 29.24 8.53
N GLY A 550 11.18 29.57 7.90
CA GLY A 550 12.49 29.60 8.57
C GLY A 550 12.46 30.58 9.74
N GLY A 551 12.65 30.06 10.96
CA GLY A 551 12.60 30.82 12.20
C GLY A 551 13.42 32.12 12.15
N GLY A 552 12.93 33.14 12.82
CA GLY A 552 13.61 34.43 12.96
C GLY A 552 15.01 34.27 13.55
N GLN A 553 16.02 34.20 12.68
CA GLN A 553 17.30 34.87 12.89
C GLN A 553 17.51 35.79 11.70
N GLY A 554 17.10 37.05 11.87
CA GLY A 554 17.43 38.10 10.92
C GLY A 554 18.93 38.35 10.95
N GLU A 555 19.67 37.78 9.99
CA GLU A 555 20.86 38.46 9.51
C GLU A 555 20.40 39.63 8.65
N ILE A 556 20.48 40.81 9.25
CA ILE A 556 20.40 42.07 8.51
C ILE A 556 21.64 42.10 7.60
N GLU A 557 21.46 41.86 6.31
CA GLU A 557 22.43 42.29 5.30
C GLU A 557 22.56 43.82 5.37
N VAL A 558 23.56 44.30 6.09
CA VAL A 558 24.03 45.68 5.95
C VAL A 558 25.06 45.69 4.84
N GLY A 559 24.65 46.14 3.66
CA GLY A 559 25.55 46.50 2.58
C GLY A 559 26.63 47.47 3.06
N GLY A 560 27.89 47.07 2.96
CA GLY A 560 29.03 47.86 3.39
C GLY A 560 30.36 47.29 2.91
N THR A 561 30.87 47.90 1.85
CA THR A 561 32.23 47.87 1.28
C THR A 561 33.35 47.22 2.11
N ILE A 562 34.06 46.27 1.47
CA ILE A 562 35.31 45.66 1.94
C ILE A 562 36.47 46.67 1.90
N GLN A 563 37.14 46.89 3.04
CA GLN A 563 38.55 47.30 3.11
C GLN A 563 39.23 46.62 4.32
N PRO A 564 40.49 46.13 4.19
CA PRO A 564 41.14 45.33 5.23
C PRO A 564 42.05 46.19 6.13
N TYR A 565 42.05 45.98 7.45
CA TYR A 565 43.20 46.37 8.29
C TYR A 565 43.41 45.46 9.52
N ASN A 566 44.65 44.98 9.64
CA ASN A 566 45.26 44.35 10.81
C ASN A 566 45.52 45.38 11.94
N LYS A 567 45.29 44.99 13.21
CA LYS A 567 46.27 44.95 14.35
C LYS A 567 45.64 45.19 15.75
N LEU A 568 45.96 44.25 16.66
CA LEU A 568 46.30 44.36 18.10
C LEU A 568 45.32 44.97 19.16
N ALA A 569 44.88 44.06 20.06
CA ALA A 569 45.01 44.02 21.54
C ALA A 569 44.54 45.19 22.45
N LEU A 570 43.68 44.88 23.46
CA LEU A 570 43.98 44.84 24.92
C LEU A 570 42.70 44.74 25.84
N LEU A 571 42.75 43.81 26.81
CA LEU A 571 42.33 43.83 28.24
C LEU A 571 40.93 44.33 28.76
N VAL A 572 40.11 43.37 29.27
CA VAL A 572 39.50 43.16 30.64
C VAL A 572 39.34 44.42 31.56
N PRO A 573 38.24 44.67 32.33
CA PRO A 573 37.76 43.75 33.38
C PRO A 573 36.27 43.71 33.83
N TRP A 574 36.00 42.65 34.59
CA TRP A 574 34.80 42.32 35.37
C TRP A 574 34.53 43.28 36.54
N ILE A 575 33.25 43.49 36.88
CA ILE A 575 32.78 44.02 38.17
C ILE A 575 31.63 43.16 38.70
N ALA A 576 31.74 42.79 39.97
CA ALA A 576 30.76 42.07 40.79
C ALA A 576 29.89 43.03 41.62
N LEU A 577 28.67 42.61 42.00
CA LEU A 577 27.97 43.15 43.18
C LEU A 577 27.05 42.11 43.87
N GLY A 578 27.56 41.55 44.97
CA GLY A 578 26.98 41.46 46.33
C GLY A 578 25.51 41.07 46.62
N MET A 579 25.38 39.91 47.27
CA MET A 579 24.78 39.62 48.61
C MET A 579 23.27 39.80 48.88
N LEU A 580 22.61 38.70 49.31
CA LEU A 580 22.15 38.55 50.71
C LEU A 580 21.97 37.06 51.13
N LEU A 581 22.39 36.77 52.36
CA LEU A 581 22.37 35.48 53.07
C LEU A 581 20.96 35.01 53.48
N VAL A 582 20.77 33.70 53.76
CA VAL A 582 20.59 33.14 55.13
C VAL A 582 20.31 31.61 55.15
N THR A 583 21.17 30.92 55.91
CA THR A 583 21.08 29.64 56.69
C THR A 583 20.96 28.24 56.06
N CYS A 584 22.12 27.56 56.06
CA CYS A 584 22.51 26.37 56.87
C CYS A 584 21.58 25.14 56.97
N GLY A 585 22.10 23.99 56.49
CA GLY A 585 21.61 22.64 56.76
C GLY A 585 22.50 21.57 56.13
N THR A 586 23.63 21.25 56.78
CA THR A 586 24.54 20.14 56.44
C THR A 586 23.87 18.78 56.71
N ILE A 587 24.02 17.77 55.84
CA ILE A 587 24.46 16.38 56.21
C ILE A 587 24.50 15.40 55.00
N ILE A 588 25.73 14.95 54.74
CA ILE A 588 26.23 13.59 54.42
C ILE A 588 25.91 12.94 53.06
N ILE A 589 26.98 12.87 52.27
CA ILE A 589 27.24 11.93 51.17
C ILE A 589 27.48 10.52 51.73
N ARG A 590 26.81 9.49 51.18
CA ARG A 590 27.32 8.11 51.17
C ARG A 590 27.25 7.53 49.76
N ARG A 591 28.43 7.27 49.20
CA ARG A 591 28.65 6.34 48.08
C ARG A 591 28.44 4.91 48.56
N HIS A 592 27.70 4.11 47.80
CA HIS A 592 27.89 2.65 47.78
C HIS A 592 27.91 2.15 46.33
N ARG A 593 29.04 1.52 45.97
CA ARG A 593 29.16 0.55 44.90
C ARG A 593 28.63 -0.79 45.43
N THR A 594 27.92 -1.55 44.61
CA THR A 594 28.14 -2.99 44.45
C THR A 594 27.54 -3.48 43.14
N GLN A 595 28.25 -4.43 42.55
CA GLN A 595 27.96 -5.19 41.34
C GLN A 595 26.70 -6.06 41.49
N CYS A 596 25.96 -6.21 40.39
CA CYS A 596 25.70 -7.47 39.70
C CYS A 596 25.49 -7.16 38.23
#